data_AF-A0AA36HD59-F1
#
_entry.id   AF-A0AA36HD59-F1
#
_cell.length_a   1.000
_cell.length_b   1.000
_cell.length_c   1.000
_cell.angle_alpha   90.00
_cell.angle_beta   90.00
_cell.angle_gamma   90.00
#
_symmetry.space_group_name_H-M   'P 1'
#
loop_
_entity.id
_entity.type
_entity.pdbx_description
1 polymer ?
#
loop_
_entity_poly.entity_id
_entity_poly.type
_entity_poly.pdbx_seq_one_letter_code
_entity_poly.pdbx_strand_id
1 'polypeptide(L)'
;MIPGGGGLFYFSHGPCRYIGPFACYVGFSFLLHCYTYGLYSLVFSFCYRYYILLRPPPKIRNVAMYLILLYVPSLLQFVVFNLSSDSENLVKSRITKVFGYDMSTECVSGTARILVGKHYFHHYM
;
A
#
# COMPACT_ATOMS: atom_id res chain seq x y z
N MET A 1 8.65 -4.13 7.59
CA MET A 1 7.40 -4.91 7.58
C MET A 1 7.70 -6.30 8.11
N ILE A 2 6.87 -6.84 8.98
CA ILE A 2 7.02 -8.21 9.50
C ILE A 2 5.70 -8.96 9.25
N PRO A 3 5.71 -10.05 8.45
CA PRO A 3 4.54 -10.91 8.33
C PRO A 3 4.41 -11.80 9.57
N GLY A 4 3.20 -11.97 10.11
CA GLY A 4 2.97 -12.86 11.25
C GLY A 4 1.52 -13.34 11.37
N GLY A 5 1.32 -14.66 11.38
CA GLY A 5 0.02 -15.29 11.63
C GLY A 5 -1.11 -14.85 10.70
N GLY A 6 -0.79 -14.52 9.44
CA GLY A 6 -1.74 -14.00 8.45
C GLY A 6 -2.03 -12.51 8.53
N GLY A 7 -1.28 -11.74 9.34
CA GLY A 7 -1.29 -10.27 9.39
C GLY A 7 0.04 -9.68 8.92
N LEU A 8 0.03 -8.39 8.58
CA LEU A 8 1.24 -7.64 8.17
C LEU A 8 1.44 -6.44 9.08
N PHE A 9 2.61 -6.37 9.71
CA PHE A 9 2.92 -5.38 10.73
C PHE A 9 3.98 -4.39 10.27
N TYR A 10 3.75 -3.12 10.56
CA TYR A 10 4.63 -1.99 10.23
C TYR A 10 5.05 -1.28 11.51
N PHE A 11 6.36 -1.07 11.65
CA PHE A 11 6.98 -0.41 12.78
C PHE A 11 7.49 0.95 12.30
N SER A 12 7.04 2.04 12.93
CA SER A 12 7.39 3.40 12.52
C SER A 12 8.26 4.05 13.59
N HIS A 13 9.57 4.11 13.35
CA HIS A 13 10.55 4.73 14.25
C HIS A 13 10.92 6.18 13.86
N GLY A 14 10.11 6.83 13.02
CA GLY A 14 10.36 8.19 12.53
C GLY A 14 9.59 9.29 13.27
N PRO A 15 9.77 10.58 12.89
CA PRO A 15 9.06 11.73 13.48
C PRO A 15 7.55 11.66 13.32
N CYS A 16 7.06 10.82 12.40
CA CYS A 16 5.66 10.53 12.25
C CYS A 16 4.98 9.98 13.53
N ARG A 17 5.75 9.35 14.43
CA ARG A 17 5.27 8.86 15.73
C ARG A 17 4.56 9.95 16.57
N TYR A 18 4.91 11.22 16.39
CA TYR A 18 4.31 12.33 17.15
C TYR A 18 2.92 12.74 16.63
N ILE A 19 2.57 12.39 15.39
CA ILE A 19 1.27 12.72 14.77
C ILE A 19 0.28 11.59 15.03
N GLY A 20 0.75 10.35 14.95
CA GLY A 20 -0.01 9.15 15.28
C GLY A 20 0.21 8.00 14.29
N PRO A 21 -0.12 6.76 14.72
CA PRO A 21 0.10 5.55 13.93
C PRO A 21 -0.63 5.58 12.57
N PHE A 22 -1.87 6.06 12.56
CA PHE A 22 -2.69 6.12 11.34
C PHE A 22 -2.06 7.05 10.30
N ALA A 23 -1.58 8.23 10.72
CA ALA A 23 -0.90 9.16 9.81
C ALA A 23 0.38 8.54 9.23
N CYS A 24 1.12 7.74 10.01
CA CYS A 24 2.30 7.01 9.52
C CYS A 24 1.95 5.97 8.50
N TYR A 25 0.86 5.25 8.73
CA TYR A 25 0.39 4.24 7.81
C TYR A 25 -0.10 4.85 6.48
N VAL A 26 -0.86 5.95 6.55
CA VAL A 26 -1.33 6.70 5.36
C VAL A 26 -0.13 7.23 4.57
N GLY A 27 0.84 7.85 5.27
CA GLY A 27 2.06 8.37 4.64
C GLY A 27 2.88 7.29 3.96
N PHE A 28 3.05 6.13 4.61
CA PHE A 28 3.70 4.97 4.00
C PHE A 28 2.94 4.46 2.78
N SER A 29 1.62 4.35 2.87
CA SER A 29 0.77 3.92 1.75
C SER A 29 0.86 4.88 0.56
N PHE A 30 0.91 6.19 0.82
CA PHE A 30 1.08 7.22 -0.20
C PHE A 30 2.46 7.14 -0.86
N LEU A 31 3.53 6.96 -0.06
CA LEU A 31 4.87 6.76 -0.57
C LEU A 31 4.94 5.54 -1.49
N LEU A 32 4.30 4.44 -1.10
CA LEU A 32 4.24 3.22 -1.90
C LEU A 32 3.48 3.44 -3.22
N HIS A 33 2.36 4.17 -3.18
CA HIS A 33 1.62 4.59 -4.37
C HIS A 33 2.50 5.37 -5.36
N CYS A 34 3.18 6.42 -4.87
CA CYS A 34 4.06 7.25 -5.69
C CYS A 34 5.23 6.44 -6.26
N TYR A 35 5.82 5.56 -5.45
CA TYR A 35 6.94 4.71 -5.87
C TYR A 35 6.53 3.75 -6.99
N THR A 36 5.43 3.02 -6.81
CA THR A 36 4.92 2.07 -7.81
C THR A 36 4.53 2.79 -9.11
N TYR A 37 3.82 3.92 -9.01
CA TYR A 37 3.47 4.72 -10.19
C TYR A 37 4.72 5.26 -10.91
N GLY A 38 5.71 5.74 -10.15
CA GLY A 38 6.99 6.21 -10.69
C GLY A 38 7.74 5.11 -11.45
N LEU A 39 7.81 3.90 -10.91
CA LEU A 39 8.42 2.76 -11.58
C LEU A 39 7.70 2.40 -12.88
N TYR A 40 6.36 2.34 -12.87
CA TYR A 40 5.59 2.07 -14.07
C TYR A 40 5.77 3.15 -15.14
N SER A 41 5.77 4.42 -14.74
CA SER A 41 6.03 5.55 -15.65
C SER A 41 7.43 5.49 -16.26
N LEU A 42 8.44 5.09 -15.46
CA LEU A 42 9.81 4.94 -15.91
C LEU A 42 9.95 3.80 -16.94
N VAL A 43 9.38 2.63 -16.65
CA VAL A 43 9.33 1.49 -17.60
C VAL A 43 8.60 1.89 -18.88
N PHE A 44 7.44 2.53 -18.75
CA PHE A 44 6.67 3.01 -19.89
C PHE A 44 7.47 4.01 -20.75
N SER A 45 8.25 4.89 -20.12
CA SER A 45 9.13 5.84 -20.82
C SER A 45 10.21 5.14 -21.64
N PHE A 46 10.80 4.06 -21.11
CA PHE A 46 11.75 3.23 -21.87
C PHE A 46 11.06 2.52 -23.05
N CYS A 47 9.92 1.89 -22.81
CA CYS A 47 9.13 1.23 -23.87
C CYS A 47 8.71 2.21 -24.97
N TYR A 48 8.29 3.43 -24.60
CA TYR A 48 7.91 4.47 -25.55
C TYR A 48 9.09 4.91 -26.42
N ARG A 49 10.26 5.17 -25.81
CA ARG A 49 11.49 5.52 -26.55
C ARG A 49 11.93 4.41 -27.49
N TYR A 50 11.80 3.15 -27.07
CA TYR A 50 12.08 2.01 -27.93
C TYR A 50 11.08 1.89 -29.09
N TYR A 51 9.79 2.14 -28.83
CA TYR A 51 8.74 2.07 -29.83
C TYR A 51 8.93 3.09 -30.96
N ILE A 52 9.27 4.34 -30.64
CA ILE A 52 9.44 5.41 -31.65
C ILE A 52 10.65 5.18 -32.58
N LEU A 53 11.63 4.36 -32.17
CA LEU A 53 12.78 4.00 -33.01
C LEU A 53 12.38 2.98 -34.09
N LEU A 54 11.35 2.17 -33.84
CA LEU A 54 10.90 1.10 -34.72
C LEU A 54 9.65 1.47 -35.52
N ARG A 55 8.84 2.42 -35.00
CA ARG A 55 7.52 2.77 -35.53
C ARG A 55 7.28 4.27 -35.43
N PRO A 56 6.41 4.84 -36.29
CA PRO A 56 6.03 6.24 -36.21
C PRO A 56 5.40 6.59 -34.84
N PRO A 57 5.56 7.83 -34.37
CA PRO A 57 5.15 8.24 -33.04
C PRO A 57 3.63 8.03 -32.83
N PRO A 58 3.22 7.40 -31.72
CA PRO A 58 1.81 7.19 -31.44
C PRO A 58 1.14 8.53 -31.09
N LYS A 59 -0.17 8.61 -31.33
CA LYS A 59 -0.96 9.81 -30.99
C LYS A 59 -0.89 10.07 -29.47
N ILE A 60 -0.79 11.35 -29.09
CA ILE A 60 -0.74 11.82 -27.69
C ILE A 60 -1.90 11.24 -26.85
N ARG A 61 -3.10 11.13 -27.44
CA ARG A 61 -4.28 10.54 -26.78
C ARG A 61 -4.03 9.11 -26.29
N ASN A 62 -3.31 8.29 -27.07
CA ASN A 62 -3.04 6.90 -26.71
C ASN A 62 -2.05 6.85 -25.54
N VAL A 63 -1.02 7.69 -25.57
CA VAL A 63 -0.05 7.83 -24.48
C VAL A 63 -0.75 8.26 -23.18
N ALA A 64 -1.63 9.25 -23.25
CA ALA A 64 -2.42 9.70 -22.11
C ALA A 64 -3.31 8.58 -21.53
N MET A 65 -3.97 7.79 -22.39
CA MET A 65 -4.76 6.63 -21.94
C MET A 65 -3.91 5.59 -21.20
N TYR A 66 -2.69 5.30 -21.67
CA TYR A 66 -1.80 4.36 -20.98
C TYR A 66 -1.34 4.87 -19.62
N LEU A 67 -1.03 6.17 -19.49
CA LEU A 67 -0.66 6.77 -18.21
C LEU A 67 -1.81 6.70 -17.20
N ILE A 68 -3.04 6.96 -17.64
CA ILE A 68 -4.24 6.80 -16.80
C ILE A 68 -4.40 5.33 -16.38
N LEU A 69 -4.24 4.39 -17.32
CA LEU A 69 -4.35 2.96 -17.04
C LEU A 69 -3.30 2.48 -16.01
N LEU A 70 -2.07 3.01 -16.07
CA LEU A 70 -0.99 2.71 -15.12
C LEU A 70 -1.24 3.35 -13.74
N TYR A 71 -2.02 4.42 -13.66
CA TYR A 71 -2.38 5.07 -12.40
C TYR A 71 -3.47 4.30 -11.62
N VAL A 72 -4.40 3.64 -12.31
CA VAL A 72 -5.49 2.87 -11.68
C VAL A 72 -4.98 1.83 -10.66
N PRO A 73 -4.03 0.93 -10.97
CA PRO A 73 -3.60 -0.09 -10.01
C PRO A 73 -2.93 0.50 -8.78
N SER A 74 -2.14 1.56 -8.93
CA SER A 74 -1.50 2.21 -7.77
C SER A 74 -2.52 2.93 -6.90
N LEU A 75 -3.55 3.54 -7.48
CA LEU A 75 -4.63 4.16 -6.71
C LEU A 75 -5.47 3.12 -5.97
N LEU A 76 -5.82 2.02 -6.62
CA LEU A 76 -6.54 0.91 -5.99
C LEU A 76 -5.74 0.34 -4.81
N GLN A 77 -4.44 0.13 -4.99
CA GLN A 77 -3.55 -0.30 -3.92
C GLN A 77 -3.57 0.67 -2.73
N PHE A 78 -3.49 1.98 -2.99
CA PHE A 78 -3.58 3.00 -1.93
C PHE A 78 -4.89 2.91 -1.16
N VAL A 79 -6.03 2.83 -1.85
CA VAL A 79 -7.35 2.74 -1.22
C VAL A 79 -7.48 1.47 -0.40
N VAL A 80 -7.09 0.33 -0.95
CA VAL A 80 -7.17 -0.98 -0.27
C VAL A 80 -6.32 -0.99 0.99
N PHE A 81 -5.09 -0.46 0.94
CA PHE A 81 -4.20 -0.40 2.10
C PHE A 81 -4.83 0.43 3.22
N ASN A 82 -5.28 1.65 2.92
CA ASN A 82 -5.90 2.53 3.91
C ASN A 82 -7.17 1.93 4.51
N LEU A 83 -7.99 1.24 3.72
CA LEU A 83 -9.19 0.55 4.21
C LEU A 83 -8.86 -0.67 5.08
N SER A 84 -7.76 -1.36 4.79
CA SER A 84 -7.31 -2.56 5.51
C SER A 84 -6.56 -2.26 6.82
N SER A 85 -6.39 -0.99 7.18
CA SER A 85 -5.70 -0.59 8.40
C SER A 85 -6.57 -0.88 9.62
N ASP A 86 -6.10 -1.77 10.51
CA ASP A 86 -6.76 -2.04 11.79
C ASP A 86 -6.26 -1.07 12.88
N SER A 87 -7.01 -0.93 13.98
CA SER A 87 -6.60 -0.07 15.09
C SER A 87 -5.30 -0.54 15.75
N GLU A 88 -4.47 0.41 16.18
CA GLU A 88 -3.15 0.14 16.78
C GLU A 88 -3.24 -0.86 17.95
N ASN A 89 -4.27 -0.76 18.80
CA ASN A 89 -4.46 -1.66 19.93
C ASN A 89 -4.67 -3.12 19.51
N LEU A 90 -5.43 -3.36 18.43
CA LEU A 90 -5.63 -4.70 17.88
C LEU A 90 -4.33 -5.26 17.29
N VAL A 91 -3.55 -4.40 16.63
CA VAL A 91 -2.27 -4.76 16.04
C VAL A 91 -1.25 -5.11 17.14
N LYS A 92 -1.14 -4.29 18.18
CA LYS A 92 -0.26 -4.54 19.35
C LYS A 92 -0.61 -5.83 20.06
N SER A 93 -1.89 -6.05 20.37
CA SER A 93 -2.37 -7.30 21.00
C SER A 93 -2.02 -8.53 20.17
N ARG A 94 -2.15 -8.45 18.85
CA ARG A 94 -1.79 -9.55 17.95
C ARG A 94 -0.29 -9.83 17.92
N ILE A 95 0.55 -8.79 17.91
CA ILE A 95 2.01 -8.96 17.92
C ILE A 95 2.46 -9.58 19.24
N THR A 96 1.95 -9.11 20.38
CA THR A 96 2.24 -9.72 21.68
C THR A 96 1.78 -11.18 21.72
N LYS A 97 0.63 -11.52 21.12
CA LYS A 97 0.15 -12.92 21.06
C LYS A 97 0.98 -13.81 20.14
N VAL A 98 1.48 -13.29 19.01
CA VAL A 98 2.23 -14.08 18.01
C VAL A 98 3.71 -14.20 18.35
N PHE A 99 4.32 -13.13 18.87
CA PHE A 99 5.77 -13.04 19.06
C PHE A 99 6.18 -12.89 20.53
N GLY A 100 5.26 -12.63 21.47
CA GLY A 100 5.58 -12.49 22.89
C GLY A 100 6.29 -11.19 23.28
N TYR A 101 6.39 -10.21 22.38
CA TYR A 101 7.01 -8.91 22.66
C TYR A 101 6.05 -7.91 23.33
N ASP A 102 6.56 -7.11 24.26
CA ASP A 102 5.86 -5.93 24.78
C ASP A 102 5.97 -4.78 23.75
N MET A 103 4.82 -4.28 23.34
CA MET A 103 4.67 -3.29 22.26
C MET A 103 4.05 -1.99 22.77
N SER A 104 3.99 -1.80 24.09
CA SER A 104 3.33 -0.66 24.75
C SER A 104 3.94 0.69 24.33
N THR A 105 5.26 0.76 24.24
CA THR A 105 6.03 1.97 23.91
C THR A 105 6.29 2.15 22.42
N GLU A 106 5.90 1.22 21.55
CA GLU A 106 6.20 1.28 20.12
C GLU A 106 5.02 1.85 19.31
N CYS A 107 5.32 2.55 18.21
CA CYS A 107 4.31 3.03 17.27
C CYS A 107 4.16 2.01 16.13
N VAL A 108 3.02 1.33 16.12
CA VAL A 108 2.81 0.15 15.27
C VAL A 108 1.53 0.32 14.49
N SER A 109 1.55 -0.06 13.23
CA SER A 109 0.38 -0.02 12.35
C SER A 109 0.36 -1.25 11.47
N GLY A 110 -0.79 -1.56 10.89
CA GLY A 110 -0.87 -2.68 9.96
C GLY A 110 -2.23 -3.32 9.94
N THR A 111 -2.25 -4.50 9.33
CA THR A 111 -3.46 -5.26 9.07
C THR A 111 -3.37 -6.55 9.84
N ALA A 112 -4.32 -6.80 10.74
CA ALA A 112 -4.37 -8.01 11.53
C ALA A 112 -4.68 -9.24 10.64
N ARG A 113 -5.40 -9.10 9.52
CA ARG A 113 -5.69 -10.22 8.58
C ARG A 113 -5.57 -9.78 7.12
N ILE A 114 -4.61 -10.36 6.40
CA ILE A 114 -4.34 -10.12 4.97
C ILE A 114 -5.38 -10.80 4.06
N LEU A 115 -6.04 -11.87 4.53
CA LEU A 115 -7.09 -12.55 3.76
C LEU A 115 -8.39 -11.74 3.81
N VAL A 116 -8.72 -11.13 2.65
CA VAL A 116 -9.99 -10.52 2.27
C VAL A 116 -11.17 -11.27 2.91
N GLY A 117 -11.84 -10.62 3.86
CA GLY A 117 -12.98 -11.23 4.54
C GLY A 117 -13.51 -10.49 5.76
N LYS A 118 -13.53 -9.16 5.76
CA LYS A 118 -14.31 -8.35 6.72
C LYS A 118 -15.24 -7.42 5.93
N HIS A 119 -16.31 -7.95 5.34
CA HIS A 119 -17.66 -7.33 5.29
C HIS A 119 -18.68 -8.00 4.34
N TYR A 120 -18.30 -8.86 3.39
CA TYR A 120 -19.28 -9.45 2.45
C TYR A 120 -20.00 -10.72 2.94
N PHE A 121 -19.58 -11.33 4.06
CA PHE A 121 -20.15 -12.61 4.51
C PHE A 121 -21.16 -12.51 5.68
N HIS A 122 -21.32 -11.33 6.30
CA HIS A 122 -22.24 -11.18 7.44
C HIS A 122 -23.64 -10.71 7.05
N HIS A 123 -23.93 -10.65 5.75
CA HIS A 123 -25.23 -10.23 5.20
C HIS A 123 -25.95 -11.34 4.40
N TYR A 124 -25.40 -12.56 4.37
CA TYR A 124 -25.95 -13.74 3.66
C TYR A 124 -25.85 -15.04 4.49
N MET A 125 -25.87 -14.95 5.82
CA MET A 125 -26.18 -16.09 6.69
C MET A 125 -26.72 -15.61 8.03
#